data_AF-A0A438KES2-F1
#
_entry.id   AF-A0A438KES2-F1
#
_cell.length_a   1.000
_cell.length_b   1.000
_cell.length_c   1.000
_cell.angle_alpha   90.00
_cell.angle_beta   90.00
_cell.angle_gamma   90.00
#
_symmetry.space_group_name_H-M   'P 1'
#
loop_
_entity.id
_entity.type
_entity.pdbx_description
1 polymer ?
#
loop_
_entity_poly.entity_id
_entity_poly.type
_entity_poly.pdbx_seq_one_letter_code
_entity_poly.pdbx_strand_id
1 'polypeptide(L)'
;MYRFAGFDPFERSTYFGPFFDLGQFERFRRIFHHSSYRVLLCHRERKILSSLWVKENRFKQRVWIRGTRPEEEEIFQFTMFQRVGGSWDGYWLTESLLHDGDSFSGGVAY
;
A
#
# COMPACT_ATOMS: atom_id res chain seq x y z
N MET A 1 -3.37 7.25 -14.01
CA MET A 1 -3.44 6.10 -13.07
C MET A 1 -2.41 6.34 -11.98
N TYR A 2 -2.83 6.48 -10.71
CA TYR A 2 -1.93 6.88 -9.61
C TYR A 2 -0.84 5.82 -9.35
N ARG A 3 0.42 6.22 -9.09
CA ARG A 3 1.54 5.29 -8.82
C ARG A 3 1.42 4.47 -7.53
N PHE A 4 0.41 4.73 -6.70
CA PHE A 4 0.02 3.76 -5.66
C PHE A 4 -0.40 2.42 -6.29
N ALA A 5 -1.02 2.45 -7.48
CA ALA A 5 -1.31 1.31 -8.34
C ALA A 5 -0.09 0.69 -9.03
N GLY A 6 1.12 1.07 -8.63
CA GLY A 6 2.38 0.47 -9.09
C GLY A 6 3.19 -0.15 -7.94
N PHE A 7 2.71 0.00 -6.71
CA PHE A 7 3.44 -0.32 -5.49
C PHE A 7 3.10 -1.75 -5.05
N ASP A 8 4.11 -2.60 -4.93
CA ASP A 8 4.00 -3.84 -4.17
C ASP A 8 4.23 -3.51 -2.68
N PRO A 9 3.22 -3.70 -1.81
CA PRO A 9 3.32 -3.38 -0.40
C PRO A 9 4.06 -4.44 0.42
N PHE A 10 4.39 -5.56 -0.22
CA PHE A 10 4.92 -6.78 0.36
C PHE A 10 6.37 -7.04 0.00
N GLU A 11 6.81 -6.47 -1.12
CA GLU A 11 8.22 -6.24 -1.37
C GLU A 11 8.71 -5.06 -0.53
N ARG A 12 9.97 -5.13 -0.12
CA ARG A 12 10.64 -4.05 0.60
C ARG A 12 10.70 -2.86 -0.35
N SER A 13 9.70 -1.98 -0.26
CA SER A 13 9.53 -0.78 -1.05
C SER A 13 10.87 -0.20 -1.55
N THR A 14 11.26 -0.54 -2.78
CA THR A 14 12.24 0.22 -3.54
C THR A 14 11.51 1.33 -4.28
N TYR A 15 10.46 1.91 -3.68
CA TYR A 15 9.75 3.07 -4.24
C TYR A 15 10.72 4.23 -4.48
N PHE A 16 11.84 4.22 -3.75
CA PHE A 16 13.08 4.92 -4.09
C PHE A 16 14.16 3.92 -4.54
N GLY A 17 14.02 3.39 -5.76
CA GLY A 17 15.20 3.05 -6.55
C GLY A 17 16.00 4.33 -6.83
N PRO A 18 17.20 4.24 -7.44
CA PRO A 18 18.13 5.36 -7.59
C PRO A 18 17.59 6.59 -8.36
N PHE A 19 16.39 6.53 -8.93
CA PHE A 19 15.74 7.64 -9.63
C PHE A 19 14.58 8.22 -8.81
N PHE A 20 14.78 9.47 -8.38
CA PHE A 20 13.78 10.29 -7.70
C PHE A 20 12.85 10.96 -8.72
N ASP A 21 11.58 10.54 -8.79
CA ASP A 21 10.53 11.36 -9.39
C ASP A 21 9.98 12.31 -8.30
N LEU A 22 10.42 13.57 -8.34
CA LEU A 22 10.13 14.61 -7.35
C LEU A 22 8.63 14.88 -7.17
N GLY A 23 7.81 14.77 -8.22
CA GLY A 23 6.37 15.00 -8.12
C GLY A 23 5.64 13.88 -7.37
N GLN A 24 6.11 12.64 -7.54
CA GLN A 24 5.61 11.48 -6.81
C GLN A 24 6.15 11.44 -5.39
N PHE A 25 7.37 11.95 -5.17
CA PHE A 25 7.98 12.13 -3.85
C PHE A 25 7.16 13.08 -2.97
N GLU A 26 6.75 14.25 -3.47
CA GLU A 26 5.97 15.19 -2.64
C GLU A 26 4.59 14.66 -2.26
N ARG A 27 3.91 13.97 -3.18
CA ARG A 27 2.60 13.35 -2.88
C ARG A 27 2.73 12.16 -1.94
N PHE A 28 3.78 11.35 -2.11
CA PHE A 28 4.17 10.29 -1.16
C PHE A 28 4.48 10.88 0.21
N ARG A 29 5.23 11.99 0.26
CA ARG A 29 5.56 12.69 1.50
C ARG A 29 4.30 13.10 2.26
N ARG A 30 3.28 13.60 1.57
CA ARG A 30 2.01 13.99 2.19
C ARG A 30 1.23 12.80 2.76
N ILE A 31 1.19 11.67 2.06
CA ILE A 31 0.42 10.48 2.49
C ILE A 31 1.17 9.72 3.59
N PHE A 32 2.44 9.40 3.40
CA PHE A 32 3.22 8.54 4.31
C PHE A 32 3.87 9.27 5.49
N HIS A 33 3.91 10.61 5.51
CA HIS A 33 4.25 11.34 6.74
C HIS A 33 3.05 11.56 7.66
N HIS A 34 1.84 11.17 7.24
CA HIS A 34 0.73 11.05 8.18
C HIS A 34 1.04 9.91 9.17
N SER A 35 0.78 10.14 10.45
CA SER A 35 1.17 9.22 11.53
C SER A 35 0.72 7.79 11.28
N SER A 36 -0.51 7.62 10.79
CA SER A 36 -1.11 6.31 10.51
C SER A 36 -0.42 5.55 9.39
N TYR A 37 0.14 6.21 8.37
CA TYR A 37 0.74 5.53 7.20
C TYR A 37 2.25 5.40 7.30
N ARG A 38 2.90 6.14 8.21
CA ARG A 38 4.36 6.11 8.42
C ARG A 38 4.88 4.72 8.77
N VAL A 39 4.10 3.93 9.50
CA VAL A 39 4.41 2.54 9.87
C VAL A 39 4.75 1.64 8.67
N LEU A 40 4.22 1.96 7.48
CA LEU A 40 4.52 1.25 6.25
C LEU A 40 5.96 1.46 5.77
N LEU A 41 6.57 2.60 6.17
CA LEU A 41 7.96 2.93 5.88
C LEU A 41 8.88 2.15 6.81
N CYS A 42 9.77 1.35 6.22
CA CYS A 42 10.79 0.59 6.95
C CYS A 42 10.24 -0.35 8.04
N HIS A 43 9.01 -0.88 7.88
CA HIS A 43 8.43 -1.82 8.83
C HIS A 43 9.36 -3.01 9.13
N ARG A 44 9.32 -3.48 10.37
CA ARG A 44 10.13 -4.61 10.85
C ARG A 44 9.46 -5.93 10.62
N GLU A 45 8.14 -5.97 10.76
CA GLU A 45 7.35 -7.19 10.68
C GLU A 45 6.00 -6.90 10.05
N ARG A 46 5.47 -7.92 9.35
CA ARG A 46 4.10 -7.93 8.86
C ARG A 46 3.49 -9.30 9.06
N LYS A 47 2.19 -9.32 9.36
CA LYS A 47 1.40 -10.54 9.51
C LYS A 47 0.11 -10.41 8.72
N ILE A 48 -0.15 -11.38 7.85
CA ILE A 48 -1.42 -11.48 7.13
C ILE A 48 -2.51 -11.89 8.12
N LEU A 49 -3.54 -11.07 8.26
CA LEU A 49 -4.69 -11.35 9.13
C LEU A 49 -5.80 -12.05 8.37
N SER A 50 -6.09 -11.59 7.15
CA SER A 50 -7.09 -12.21 6.28
C SER A 50 -6.80 -11.94 4.81
N SER A 51 -7.35 -12.80 3.94
CA SER A 51 -7.17 -12.77 2.49
C SER A 51 -8.51 -13.09 1.81
N LEU A 52 -8.86 -12.35 0.77
CA LEU A 52 -10.11 -12.48 0.04
C LEU A 52 -9.89 -12.27 -1.46
N TRP A 53 -10.20 -13.29 -2.26
CA TRP A 53 -10.31 -13.15 -3.71
C TRP A 53 -11.63 -12.49 -4.05
N VAL A 54 -11.59 -11.27 -4.58
CA VAL A 54 -12.80 -10.54 -4.99
C VAL A 54 -13.23 -10.98 -6.38
N LYS A 55 -12.26 -11.15 -7.30
CA LYS A 55 -12.39 -11.68 -8.66
C LYS A 55 -11.06 -12.31 -9.07
N GLU A 56 -11.00 -12.95 -10.25
CA GLU A 56 -9.79 -13.60 -10.78
C GLU A 56 -8.55 -12.69 -10.75
N ASN A 57 -8.71 -11.44 -11.16
CA ASN A 57 -7.64 -10.45 -11.21
C ASN A 57 -7.72 -9.41 -10.08
N ARG A 58 -8.45 -9.67 -8.99
CA ARG A 58 -8.61 -8.71 -7.89
C ARG A 58 -8.64 -9.39 -6.53
N PHE A 59 -7.72 -8.99 -5.67
CA PHE A 59 -7.49 -9.61 -4.38
C PHE A 59 -7.49 -8.56 -3.27
N LYS A 60 -8.00 -8.90 -2.10
CA LYS A 60 -7.97 -8.07 -0.89
C LYS A 60 -7.21 -8.79 0.20
N GLN A 61 -6.37 -8.07 0.93
CA GLN A 61 -5.63 -8.61 2.05
C GLN A 61 -5.61 -7.62 3.21
N ARG A 62 -5.93 -8.11 4.40
CA ARG A 62 -5.77 -7.35 5.63
C ARG A 62 -4.48 -7.79 6.31
N VAL A 63 -3.63 -6.82 6.64
CA VAL A 63 -2.26 -7.05 7.09
C VAL A 63 -2.01 -6.16 8.30
N TRP A 64 -1.55 -6.79 9.38
CA TRP A 64 -0.98 -6.10 10.52
C TRP A 64 0.49 -5.82 10.25
N ILE A 65 0.95 -4.62 10.58
CA ILE A 65 2.30 -4.15 10.27
C ILE A 65 2.87 -3.50 11.53
N ARG A 66 4.09 -3.90 11.90
CA ARG A 66 4.86 -3.29 12.97
C ARG A 66 6.00 -2.46 12.40
N GLY A 67 6.00 -1.18 12.76
CA GLY A 67 6.97 -0.17 12.38
C GLY A 67 8.32 -0.33 13.10
N THR A 68 9.10 0.75 13.08
CA THR A 68 10.45 0.76 13.67
C THR A 68 10.47 1.33 15.08
N ARG A 69 9.50 2.18 15.41
CA ARG A 69 9.39 2.81 16.72
C ARG A 69 8.68 1.86 17.71
N PRO A 70 8.94 1.98 19.02
CA PRO A 70 8.15 1.29 20.02
C PRO A 70 6.66 1.61 19.85
N GLU A 71 5.80 0.60 19.97
CA GLU A 71 4.32 0.72 19.89
C GLU A 71 3.77 1.21 18.54
N GLU A 72 4.60 1.27 17.50
CA GLU A 72 4.16 1.65 16.16
C GLU A 72 3.61 0.41 15.43
N GLU A 73 2.32 0.16 15.59
CA GLU A 73 1.62 -0.97 14.98
C GLU A 73 0.31 -0.50 14.39
N GLU A 74 0.02 -0.92 13.15
CA GLU A 74 -1.25 -0.60 12.50
C GLU A 74 -1.73 -1.75 11.64
N ILE A 75 -3.02 -1.71 11.31
CA ILE A 75 -3.66 -2.66 10.41
C ILE A 75 -4.09 -1.94 9.15
N PHE A 76 -3.83 -2.56 8.01
CA PHE A 76 -4.24 -2.06 6.71
C PHE A 76 -4.98 -3.10 5.91
N GLN A 77 -5.93 -2.65 5.11
CA GLN A 77 -6.54 -3.42 4.04
C GLN A 77 -5.98 -2.94 2.70
N PHE A 78 -5.26 -3.84 2.03
CA PHE A 78 -4.81 -3.68 0.66
C PHE A 78 -5.86 -4.26 -0.28
N THR A 79 -6.21 -3.52 -1.32
CA THR A 79 -6.85 -4.08 -2.51
C THR A 79 -5.83 -4.08 -3.63
N MET A 80 -5.60 -5.23 -4.25
CA MET A 80 -4.67 -5.40 -5.35
C MET A 80 -5.42 -5.85 -6.59
N PHE A 81 -4.92 -5.46 -7.75
CA PHE A 81 -5.38 -5.95 -9.04
C PHE A 81 -4.22 -6.55 -9.82
N GLN A 82 -4.48 -7.62 -10.56
CA GLN A 82 -3.53 -8.19 -11.49
C GLN A 82 -3.69 -7.51 -12.84
N ARG A 83 -2.57 -7.03 -13.39
CA ARG A 83 -2.56 -6.43 -14.71
C ARG A 83 -2.64 -7.51 -15.77
N VAL A 84 -3.54 -7.31 -16.74
CA VAL A 84 -3.76 -8.21 -17.87
C VAL A 84 -3.35 -7.50 -19.15
N GLY A 85 -2.39 -8.08 -19.86
CA GLY A 85 -1.83 -7.56 -21.11
C GLY A 85 -0.78 -6.44 -20.95
N GLY A 86 0.06 -6.32 -21.97
CA GLY A 86 1.16 -5.35 -22.03
C GLY A 86 2.44 -5.83 -21.35
N SER A 87 3.41 -4.93 -21.15
CA SER A 87 4.73 -5.25 -20.60
C SER A 87 4.77 -5.64 -19.11
N TRP A 88 3.63 -5.55 -18.43
CA TRP A 88 3.46 -5.85 -17.00
C TRP A 88 2.36 -6.89 -16.78
N ASP A 89 2.07 -7.69 -17.79
CA ASP A 89 1.08 -8.77 -17.70
C ASP A 89 1.43 -9.74 -16.56
N GLY A 90 0.42 -10.11 -15.77
CA GLY A 90 0.57 -11.00 -14.61
C GLY A 90 1.03 -10.33 -13.31
N TYR A 91 1.45 -9.06 -13.32
CA TYR A 91 1.90 -8.35 -12.10
C TYR A 91 0.72 -7.93 -11.22
N TRP A 92 0.88 -8.10 -9.90
CA TRP A 92 -0.06 -7.62 -8.89
C TRP A 92 0.31 -6.22 -8.42
N LEU A 93 -0.69 -5.35 -8.36
CA LEU A 93 -0.51 -3.92 -8.15
C LEU A 93 -1.51 -3.42 -7.10
N THR A 94 -1.09 -2.55 -6.18
CA THR A 94 -1.97 -2.01 -5.12
C THR A 94 -2.99 -1.01 -5.66
N GLU A 95 -4.23 -1.45 -5.89
CA GLU A 95 -5.34 -0.59 -6.27
C GLU A 95 -5.71 0.44 -5.19
N SER A 96 -5.81 -0.01 -3.93
CA SER A 96 -6.15 0.85 -2.79
C SER A 96 -5.55 0.36 -1.48
N LEU A 97 -5.36 1.30 -0.57
CA LEU A 97 -4.84 1.10 0.77
C LEU A 97 -5.77 1.80 1.75
N LEU A 98 -6.33 1.05 2.70
CA LEU A 98 -7.19 1.57 3.75
C LEU A 98 -6.57 1.26 5.11
N HIS A 99 -6.53 2.25 5.99
CA HIS A 99 -6.16 2.06 7.39
C HIS A 99 -7.38 1.60 8.19
N ASP A 100 -7.22 0.57 9.01
CA ASP A 100 -8.36 -0.09 9.67
C ASP A 100 -8.95 0.75 10.82
N GLY A 101 -8.13 1.57 11.48
CA GLY A 101 -8.58 2.55 12.46
C GLY A 101 -9.24 3.80 11.84
N ASP A 102 -9.04 4.00 10.53
CA ASP A 102 -9.76 5.00 9.76
C ASP A 102 -11.12 4.39 9.36
N SER A 103 -12.09 4.44 10.28
CA SER A 103 -13.50 4.45 9.89
C SER A 103 -13.78 5.75 9.14
N PHE A 104 -13.25 5.88 7.93
CA PHE A 104 -13.30 7.10 7.14
C PHE A 104 -14.74 7.34 6.68
N SER A 105 -15.43 8.20 7.41
CA SER A 105 -16.53 9.00 6.90
C SER A 105 -16.04 9.79 5.68
N GLY A 106 -16.46 9.40 4.48
CA GLY A 106 -16.33 10.22 3.28
C GLY A 106 -15.16 9.83 2.38
N GLY A 107 -15.50 9.27 1.23
CA GLY A 107 -14.53 8.85 0.22
C GLY A 107 -13.53 9.95 -0.14
N VAL A 108 -12.28 9.53 -0.29
CA VAL A 108 -11.30 10.31 -1.03
C VAL A 108 -11.59 10.10 -2.51
N ALA A 109 -12.50 10.92 -3.02
CA ALA A 109 -12.65 11.16 -4.46
C ALA A 109 -11.54 12.12 -4.91
N TYR A 110 -10.66 11.65 -5.78
CA TYR A 110 -9.91 12.47 -6.73
C TYR A 110 -9.71 11.69 -8.02
#